data_AF-A0A915MWA0-F1
#
_entry.id   AF-A0A915MWA0-F1
#
_cell.length_a   1.000
_cell.length_b   1.000
_cell.length_c   1.000
_cell.angle_alpha   90.00
_cell.angle_beta   90.00
_cell.angle_gamma   90.00
#
_symmetry.space_group_name_H-M   'P 1'
#
loop_
_entity.id
_entity.type
_entity.pdbx_description
1 polymer ?
#
loop_
_entity_poly.entity_id
_entity_poly.type
_entity_poly.pdbx_seq_one_letter_code
_entity_poly.pdbx_strand_id
1 'polypeptide(L)'
;DKGPRARILLVGDHSLFEKFFGLYGEDEYAAYNGLSLYLNGIFSQLKSVFDNQLYFFNKFSLRLEMVGVPMIILRPEDCPLRGPLQNFISQHYLDKINTTLINSSVPLTNSSIQLQLEKQQKQMNYVWRSLDSLVAVQWASQWIKQNEPAGNLPMHEHLMIITALDLLSHRNDSSTQGMAYVRAICRGYDSVSIVAAHELAHSIGASHDGFGESENCSARQNFLMTPVSASHPFDAKFGDTFGNAFILSKCSKQQIEDFFNSSDSNCLWSEEEGKNLFWSMLEEEFRLALNALTKNGSNTFLFDDENYLLEEEKQLLNNKNGKEEEIKFLKILPGEQFNPSRQCQIAFGPSYGLCQRIDFLLLTSDSCRRLWCKDRRKRRWGPCETKGFLPLMDGSSCGDQKWCIRGQCRPMPGVSEEGNKNSDNEENKSSGK
;
A
#
# COMPACT_ATOMS: atom_id res chain seq x y z
N ASP A 1 28.69 -11.41 3.54
CA ASP A 1 27.64 -12.37 3.11
C ASP A 1 26.23 -11.81 3.26
N LYS A 2 25.92 -10.72 2.56
CA LYS A 2 24.57 -10.16 2.55
C LYS A 2 23.95 -10.46 1.19
N GLY A 3 22.82 -11.17 1.19
CA GLY A 3 22.01 -11.44 -0.02
C GLY A 3 21.50 -10.17 -0.70
N PRO A 4 20.81 -10.28 -1.85
CA PRO A 4 20.38 -9.11 -2.61
C PRO A 4 19.37 -8.27 -1.83
N ARG A 5 19.42 -6.95 -2.04
CA ARG A 5 18.60 -5.95 -1.35
C ARG A 5 17.98 -5.00 -2.37
N ALA A 6 16.72 -4.66 -2.18
CA ALA A 6 16.05 -3.60 -2.92
C ALA A 6 15.53 -2.54 -1.94
N ARG A 7 16.05 -1.31 -2.06
CA ARG A 7 15.54 -0.11 -1.40
C ARG A 7 14.38 0.44 -2.20
N ILE A 8 13.20 0.45 -1.58
CA ILE A 8 11.96 0.92 -2.17
C ILE A 8 11.64 2.30 -1.60
N LEU A 9 11.62 3.31 -2.46
CA LEU A 9 11.04 4.61 -2.14
C LEU A 9 9.53 4.52 -2.36
N LEU A 10 8.76 4.44 -1.27
CA LEU A 10 7.31 4.37 -1.32
C LEU A 10 6.71 5.78 -1.33
N VAL A 11 5.92 6.09 -2.35
CA VAL A 11 5.30 7.40 -2.53
C VAL A 11 3.78 7.28 -2.51
N GLY A 12 3.12 8.00 -1.61
CA GLY A 12 1.69 8.28 -1.72
C GLY A 12 1.49 9.55 -2.55
N ASP A 13 0.84 9.43 -3.70
CA ASP A 13 0.62 10.59 -4.56
C ASP A 13 -0.42 11.57 -3.97
N HIS A 14 -0.53 12.74 -4.60
CA HIS A 14 -1.46 13.76 -4.14
C HIS A 14 -2.93 13.31 -4.18
N SER A 15 -3.31 12.47 -5.16
CA SER A 15 -4.68 11.96 -5.23
C SER A 15 -5.04 11.09 -4.03
N LEU A 16 -4.08 10.32 -3.52
CA LEU A 16 -4.22 9.49 -2.34
C LEU A 16 -4.26 10.33 -1.07
N PHE A 17 -3.41 11.37 -0.98
CA PHE A 17 -3.47 12.34 0.11
C PHE A 17 -4.85 13.01 0.19
N GLU A 18 -5.41 13.48 -0.92
CA GLU A 18 -6.75 14.08 -0.98
C GLU A 18 -7.86 13.14 -0.46
N LYS A 19 -7.74 11.82 -0.72
CA LYS A 19 -8.66 10.83 -0.14
C LYS A 19 -8.57 10.79 1.38
N PHE A 20 -7.35 10.77 1.91
CA PHE A 20 -7.12 10.77 3.35
C PHE A 20 -7.55 12.10 3.98
N PHE A 21 -7.26 13.22 3.34
CA PHE A 21 -7.72 14.54 3.74
C PHE A 21 -9.24 14.58 3.94
N GLY A 22 -10.02 14.08 2.97
CA GLY A 22 -11.47 13.95 3.13
C GLY A 22 -11.91 12.92 4.19
N LEU A 23 -11.16 11.84 4.39
CA LEU A 23 -11.46 10.82 5.42
C LEU A 23 -11.21 11.29 6.85
N TYR A 24 -10.34 12.27 7.03
CA TYR A 24 -9.99 12.88 8.31
C TYR A 24 -10.63 14.27 8.49
N GLY A 25 -11.67 14.58 7.73
CA GLY A 25 -12.44 15.81 7.91
C GLY A 25 -11.66 17.09 7.62
N GLU A 26 -10.77 17.04 6.61
CA GLU A 26 -9.94 18.17 6.18
C GLU A 26 -8.89 18.61 7.22
N ASP A 27 -8.55 17.73 8.17
CA ASP A 27 -7.38 17.88 9.03
C ASP A 27 -6.13 17.35 8.31
N GLU A 28 -5.26 18.25 7.87
CA GLU A 28 -4.03 17.94 7.14
C GLU A 28 -3.07 17.05 7.93
N TYR A 29 -2.91 17.30 9.23
CA TYR A 29 -1.99 16.56 10.09
C TYR A 29 -2.51 15.14 10.35
N ALA A 30 -3.80 15.00 10.67
CA ALA A 30 -4.41 13.69 10.85
C ALA A 30 -4.43 12.88 9.55
N ALA A 31 -4.68 13.53 8.41
CA ALA A 31 -4.62 12.91 7.09
C ALA A 31 -3.22 12.40 6.73
N TYR A 32 -2.19 13.22 6.96
CA TYR A 32 -0.80 12.83 6.74
C TYR A 32 -0.42 11.61 7.59
N ASN A 33 -0.70 11.65 8.89
CA ASN A 33 -0.38 10.54 9.79
C ASN A 33 -1.14 9.27 9.43
N GLY A 34 -2.43 9.39 9.16
CA GLY A 34 -3.26 8.27 8.74
C GLY A 34 -2.75 7.63 7.44
N LEU A 35 -2.32 8.45 6.47
CA LEU A 35 -1.78 7.98 5.20
C LEU A 35 -0.40 7.35 5.38
N SER A 36 0.46 7.92 6.22
CA SER A 36 1.78 7.37 6.54
C SER A 36 1.68 5.97 7.14
N LEU A 37 0.79 5.79 8.14
CA LEU A 37 0.50 4.47 8.72
C LEU A 37 -0.06 3.49 7.68
N TYR A 38 -0.95 3.95 6.79
CA TYR A 38 -1.50 3.12 5.73
C TYR A 38 -0.41 2.64 4.76
N LEU A 39 0.47 3.54 4.30
CA LEU A 39 1.58 3.22 3.41
C LEU A 39 2.60 2.27 4.07
N ASN A 40 2.93 2.47 5.35
CA ASN A 40 3.72 1.52 6.12
C ASN A 40 3.06 0.13 6.16
N GLY A 41 1.73 0.10 6.32
CA GLY A 41 0.96 -1.12 6.27
C GLY A 41 1.04 -1.83 4.92
N ILE A 42 0.88 -1.09 3.82
CA ILE A 42 1.02 -1.61 2.45
C ILE A 42 2.42 -2.20 2.22
N PHE A 43 3.47 -1.52 2.68
CA PHE A 43 4.83 -2.04 2.55
C PHE A 43 5.07 -3.30 3.38
N SER A 44 4.50 -3.39 4.59
CA SER A 44 4.57 -4.62 5.39
C SER A 44 3.90 -5.79 4.67
N GLN A 45 2.76 -5.57 4.01
CA GLN A 45 2.10 -6.60 3.18
C GLN A 45 2.97 -6.99 1.99
N LEU A 46 3.55 -6.02 1.28
CA LEU A 46 4.45 -6.24 0.16
C LEU A 46 5.64 -7.14 0.57
N LYS A 47 6.30 -6.79 1.68
CA LYS A 47 7.40 -7.58 2.24
C LYS A 47 6.95 -9.00 2.57
N SER A 48 5.79 -9.15 3.22
CA SER A 48 5.20 -10.47 3.53
C SER A 48 4.99 -11.33 2.28
N VAL A 49 4.66 -10.74 1.13
CA VAL A 49 4.52 -11.50 -0.13
C VAL A 49 5.87 -12.05 -0.61
N PHE A 50 6.95 -11.28 -0.58
CA PHE A 50 8.24 -11.75 -1.10
C PHE A 50 9.08 -12.54 -0.07
N ASP A 51 8.83 -12.34 1.22
CA ASP A 51 9.55 -12.99 2.31
C ASP A 51 9.50 -14.52 2.18
N ASN A 52 10.69 -15.14 2.17
CA ASN A 52 10.91 -16.59 2.12
C ASN A 52 10.32 -17.29 0.89
N GLN A 53 10.01 -16.56 -0.19
CA GLN A 53 9.57 -17.16 -1.45
C GLN A 53 10.66 -17.28 -2.51
N LEU A 54 11.69 -16.43 -2.41
CA LEU A 54 12.80 -16.32 -3.35
C LEU A 54 14.10 -16.65 -2.61
N TYR A 55 14.61 -17.87 -2.82
CA TYR A 55 15.88 -18.32 -2.27
C TYR A 55 16.89 -18.51 -3.40
N PHE A 56 17.80 -17.55 -3.56
CA PHE A 56 18.86 -17.57 -4.55
C PHE A 56 20.04 -18.39 -4.05
N PHE A 57 20.60 -19.19 -4.95
CA PHE A 57 21.79 -20.03 -4.71
C PHE A 57 21.70 -20.90 -3.44
N ASN A 58 20.49 -21.27 -3.03
CA ASN A 58 20.20 -21.98 -1.77
C ASN A 58 20.75 -21.29 -0.50
N LYS A 59 21.01 -19.97 -0.56
CA LYS A 59 21.70 -19.24 0.52
C LYS A 59 21.08 -17.90 0.88
N PHE A 60 20.49 -17.20 -0.08
CA PHE A 60 20.11 -15.79 0.11
C PHE A 60 18.68 -15.52 -0.32
N SER A 61 17.95 -14.68 0.42
CA SER A 61 16.66 -14.17 0.01
C SER A 61 16.74 -12.70 -0.38
N LEU A 62 15.86 -12.27 -1.28
CA LEU A 62 15.67 -10.85 -1.58
C LEU A 62 15.19 -10.14 -0.32
N ARG A 63 15.89 -9.09 0.09
CA ARG A 63 15.46 -8.22 1.18
C ARG A 63 14.86 -6.94 0.61
N LEU A 64 13.57 -6.72 0.88
CA LEU A 64 12.91 -5.45 0.61
C LEU A 64 13.07 -4.52 1.82
N GLU A 65 13.52 -3.30 1.57
CA GLU A 65 13.72 -2.28 2.59
C GLU A 65 13.06 -0.97 2.14
N MET A 66 12.25 -0.37 2.99
CA MET A 66 11.71 0.96 2.70
C MET A 66 12.80 1.99 2.96
N VAL A 67 12.88 3.00 2.11
CA VAL A 67 13.77 4.13 2.31
C VAL A 67 13.12 5.12 3.28
N GLY A 68 13.58 5.11 4.53
CA GLY A 68 13.07 6.00 5.59
C GLY A 68 11.56 5.84 5.80
N VAL A 69 10.87 6.98 5.92
CA VAL A 69 9.39 7.04 5.98
C VAL A 69 8.77 7.18 4.58
N PRO A 70 7.51 6.75 4.37
CA PRO A 70 6.82 6.96 3.10
C PRO A 70 6.78 8.45 2.72
N MET A 71 7.12 8.76 1.46
CA MET A 71 7.02 10.12 0.93
C MET A 71 5.57 10.39 0.54
N ILE A 72 4.96 11.41 1.15
CA ILE A 72 3.58 11.79 0.86
C ILE A 72 3.58 13.11 0.09
N ILE A 73 2.98 13.11 -1.09
CA ILE A 73 2.89 14.31 -1.92
C ILE A 73 1.67 15.14 -1.50
N LEU A 74 1.91 16.22 -0.76
CA LEU A 74 0.85 17.10 -0.28
C LEU A 74 0.31 18.02 -1.37
N ARG A 75 1.18 18.49 -2.25
CA ARG A 75 0.84 19.52 -3.25
C ARG A 75 0.67 18.91 -4.63
N PRO A 76 -0.34 19.33 -5.40
CA PRO A 76 -0.58 18.76 -6.70
C PRO A 76 0.57 19.03 -7.69
N GLU A 77 1.28 20.15 -7.59
CA GLU A 77 2.43 20.50 -8.44
C GLU A 77 3.64 19.57 -8.26
N ASP A 78 3.79 18.94 -7.09
CA ASP A 78 4.89 18.01 -6.81
C ASP A 78 4.55 16.57 -7.24
N CYS A 79 3.32 16.34 -7.72
CA CYS A 79 2.81 15.01 -7.99
C CYS A 79 3.54 14.33 -9.17
N PRO A 80 4.13 13.13 -8.97
CA PRO A 80 4.83 12.40 -10.02
C PRO A 80 3.91 12.00 -11.19
N LEU A 81 2.60 12.00 -10.96
CA LEU A 81 1.58 11.62 -11.94
C LEU A 81 0.85 12.81 -12.57
N ARG A 82 1.42 14.03 -12.51
CA ARG A 82 0.80 15.25 -13.08
C ARG A 82 1.23 15.55 -14.53
N GLY A 83 2.34 14.98 -14.99
CA GLY A 83 2.85 15.11 -16.35
C GLY A 83 3.43 16.51 -16.70
N PRO A 84 4.28 16.59 -17.75
CA PRO A 84 5.00 17.81 -18.12
C PRO A 84 4.13 18.90 -18.77
N LEU A 85 3.06 18.55 -19.49
CA LEU A 85 2.18 19.52 -20.16
C LEU A 85 1.43 20.41 -19.14
N GLN A 86 1.07 19.84 -18.00
CA GLN A 86 0.37 20.57 -16.94
C GLN A 86 1.30 21.57 -16.25
N ASN A 87 2.59 21.26 -16.10
CA ASN A 87 3.60 22.19 -15.59
C ASN A 87 3.74 23.40 -16.53
N PHE A 88 3.72 23.16 -17.85
CA PHE A 88 3.75 24.22 -18.85
C PHE A 88 2.48 25.08 -18.84
N ILE A 89 1.29 24.48 -18.72
CA ILE A 89 0.02 25.22 -18.64
C ILE A 89 -0.03 26.06 -17.35
N SER A 90 0.40 25.50 -16.20
CA SER A 90 0.47 26.23 -14.94
C SER A 90 1.45 27.41 -15.00
N GLN A 91 2.64 27.24 -15.56
CA GLN A 91 3.62 28.32 -15.70
C GLN A 91 3.21 29.38 -16.74
N HIS A 92 2.80 28.96 -17.95
CA HIS A 92 2.36 29.87 -19.01
C HIS A 92 1.13 30.70 -18.60
N TYR A 93 0.25 30.17 -17.74
CA TYR A 93 -0.90 30.92 -17.22
C TYR A 93 -0.50 31.94 -16.16
N LEU A 94 0.46 31.62 -15.27
CA LEU A 94 1.03 32.59 -14.31
C LEU A 94 1.76 33.73 -15.03
N ASP A 95 2.49 33.43 -16.10
CA ASP A 95 3.13 34.43 -16.95
C ASP A 95 2.10 35.31 -17.70
N LYS A 96 0.98 34.71 -18.14
CA LYS A 96 -0.14 35.46 -18.72
C LYS A 96 -0.83 36.38 -17.72
N ILE A 97 -1.02 35.95 -16.47
CA ILE A 97 -1.59 36.79 -15.41
C ILE A 97 -0.68 37.98 -15.12
N ASN A 98 0.63 37.73 -14.96
CA ASN A 98 1.60 38.79 -14.69
C ASN A 98 1.67 39.81 -15.85
N THR A 99 1.68 39.35 -17.10
CA THR A 99 1.69 40.24 -18.28
C THR A 99 0.38 41.02 -18.48
N THR A 100 -0.76 40.46 -18.06
CA THR A 100 -2.05 41.18 -18.12
C THR A 100 -2.16 42.26 -17.04
N LEU A 101 -1.61 42.02 -15.84
CA LEU A 101 -1.55 43.02 -14.75
C LEU A 101 -0.62 44.19 -15.06
N ILE A 102 0.46 43.96 -15.81
CA ILE A 102 1.43 45.01 -16.17
C ILE A 102 0.90 45.93 -17.29
N ASN A 103 -0.04 45.47 -18.12
CA ASN A 103 -0.51 46.20 -19.30
C ASN A 103 -1.89 46.88 -19.17
N SER A 104 -2.56 46.78 -18.01
CA SER A 104 -3.84 47.45 -17.80
C SER A 104 -3.68 48.71 -16.94
N SER A 105 -3.86 49.89 -17.54
CA SER A 105 -3.97 51.18 -16.85
C SER A 105 -5.37 51.45 -16.29
N VAL A 106 -6.12 50.38 -15.97
CA VAL A 106 -7.49 50.44 -15.42
C VAL A 106 -7.49 49.80 -14.04
N PRO A 107 -7.93 50.47 -12.97
CA PRO A 107 -8.07 49.85 -11.66
C PRO A 107 -9.29 48.94 -11.69
N LEU A 108 -9.08 47.68 -12.04
CA LEU A 108 -10.09 46.63 -11.93
C LEU A 108 -10.22 46.24 -10.46
N THR A 109 -11.43 46.33 -9.90
CA THR A 109 -11.68 45.95 -8.50
C THR A 109 -11.43 44.45 -8.30
N ASN A 110 -10.63 44.13 -7.26
CA ASN A 110 -10.15 42.77 -6.96
C ASN A 110 -11.24 41.69 -6.92
N SER A 111 -12.48 42.03 -6.56
CA SER A 111 -13.57 41.06 -6.34
C SER A 111 -14.03 40.31 -7.60
N SER A 112 -14.03 40.95 -8.76
CA SER A 112 -14.58 40.37 -10.00
C SER A 112 -13.59 39.42 -10.66
N ILE A 113 -12.31 39.80 -10.62
CA ILE A 113 -11.19 38.96 -11.07
C ILE A 113 -11.03 37.77 -10.11
N GLN A 114 -11.14 37.99 -8.80
CA GLN A 114 -11.06 36.93 -7.79
C GLN A 114 -12.20 35.91 -7.93
N LEU A 115 -13.44 36.34 -8.21
CA LEU A 115 -14.55 35.43 -8.46
C LEU A 115 -14.40 34.64 -9.78
N GLN A 116 -13.81 35.26 -10.81
CA GLN A 116 -13.54 34.59 -12.10
C GLN A 116 -12.37 33.61 -11.97
N LEU A 117 -11.33 33.98 -11.21
CA LEU A 117 -10.20 33.12 -10.84
C LEU A 117 -10.65 31.98 -9.95
N GLU A 118 -11.55 32.18 -8.98
CA GLU A 118 -12.11 31.11 -8.15
C GLU A 118 -12.99 30.16 -8.97
N LYS A 119 -13.77 30.69 -9.93
CA LYS A 119 -14.59 29.86 -10.84
C LYS A 119 -13.73 29.09 -11.85
N GLN A 120 -12.63 29.68 -12.33
CA GLN A 120 -11.70 29.03 -13.25
C GLN A 120 -10.67 28.13 -12.56
N GLN A 121 -10.26 28.44 -11.32
CA GLN A 121 -9.55 27.52 -10.42
C GLN A 121 -10.46 26.35 -10.03
N LYS A 122 -11.76 26.58 -9.77
CA LYS A 122 -12.74 25.49 -9.60
C LYS A 122 -12.92 24.65 -10.86
N GLN A 123 -12.74 25.22 -12.06
CA GLN A 123 -12.72 24.47 -13.32
C GLN A 123 -11.37 23.79 -13.60
N MET A 124 -10.23 24.36 -13.16
CA MET A 124 -8.88 23.79 -13.31
C MET A 124 -8.46 22.85 -12.18
N ASN A 125 -9.21 22.82 -11.06
CA ASN A 125 -9.31 21.72 -10.11
C ASN A 125 -10.06 20.55 -10.78
N TYR A 126 -9.63 20.20 -11.98
CA TYR A 126 -10.05 19.00 -12.69
C TYR A 126 -9.69 17.84 -11.77
N VAL A 127 -10.74 17.21 -11.25
CA VAL A 127 -10.68 15.96 -10.53
C VAL A 127 -10.10 14.94 -11.50
N TRP A 128 -8.78 14.75 -11.49
CA TRP A 128 -8.13 13.62 -12.14
C TRP A 128 -8.65 12.38 -11.44
N ARG A 129 -9.60 11.70 -12.07
CA ARG A 129 -10.14 10.43 -11.56
C ARG A 129 -9.46 9.25 -12.18
N SER A 130 -8.87 9.41 -13.36
CA SER A 130 -8.27 8.34 -14.12
C SER A 130 -7.02 8.79 -14.87
N LEU A 131 -6.13 7.85 -15.15
CA LEU A 131 -4.88 8.07 -15.88
C LEU A 131 -4.50 6.80 -16.65
N ASP A 132 -4.02 6.93 -17.87
CA ASP A 132 -3.48 5.79 -18.60
C ASP A 132 -2.27 5.21 -17.84
N SER A 133 -2.29 3.90 -17.61
CA SER A 133 -1.32 3.19 -16.79
C SER A 133 0.12 3.27 -17.33
N LEU A 134 0.31 3.25 -18.66
CA LEU A 134 1.62 3.41 -19.28
C LEU A 134 2.11 4.86 -19.14
N VAL A 135 1.21 5.83 -19.33
CA VAL A 135 1.51 7.25 -19.12
C VAL A 135 1.91 7.52 -17.66
N ALA A 136 1.26 6.88 -16.68
CA ALA A 136 1.60 7.02 -15.27
C ALA A 136 3.07 6.63 -14.99
N VAL A 137 3.53 5.48 -15.49
CA VAL A 137 4.92 5.04 -15.34
C VAL A 137 5.88 6.00 -16.05
N GLN A 138 5.54 6.44 -17.27
CA GLN A 138 6.38 7.39 -18.02
C GLN A 138 6.55 8.73 -17.30
N TRP A 139 5.48 9.27 -16.73
CA TRP A 139 5.52 10.52 -15.97
C TRP A 139 6.31 10.39 -14.69
N ALA A 140 6.15 9.29 -13.97
CA ALA A 140 6.94 8.99 -12.78
C ALA A 140 8.44 8.87 -13.10
N SER A 141 8.81 8.17 -14.19
CA SER A 141 10.20 8.09 -14.66
C SER A 141 10.79 9.47 -14.99
N GLN A 142 10.00 10.33 -15.64
CA GLN A 142 10.40 11.72 -15.91
C GLN A 142 10.56 12.53 -14.63
N TRP A 143 9.70 12.32 -13.64
CA TRP A 143 9.75 12.98 -12.34
C TRP A 143 11.01 12.59 -11.55
N ILE A 144 11.42 11.31 -11.55
CA ILE A 144 12.70 10.88 -10.96
C ILE A 144 13.85 11.59 -11.67
N LYS A 145 13.87 11.57 -13.00
CA LYS A 145 14.92 12.19 -13.81
C LYS A 145 15.11 13.70 -13.51
N GLN A 146 14.05 14.37 -13.07
CA GLN A 146 14.09 15.79 -12.69
C GLN A 146 14.55 16.01 -11.24
N ASN A 147 14.15 15.13 -10.31
CA ASN A 147 14.33 15.34 -8.88
C ASN A 147 15.55 14.64 -8.28
N GLU A 148 15.98 13.52 -8.84
CA GLU A 148 17.14 12.77 -8.35
C GLU A 148 18.45 13.56 -8.50
N PRO A 149 18.79 14.17 -9.67
CA PRO A 149 20.01 14.97 -9.80
C PRO A 149 20.00 16.25 -8.95
N ALA A 150 18.81 16.74 -8.59
CA ALA A 150 18.65 17.89 -7.71
C ALA A 150 18.87 17.56 -6.22
N GLY A 151 19.04 16.28 -5.87
CA GLY A 151 19.16 15.81 -4.49
C GLY A 151 17.82 15.79 -3.72
N ASN A 152 16.69 15.92 -4.43
CA ASN A 152 15.36 15.96 -3.82
C ASN A 152 14.82 14.56 -3.47
N LEU A 153 15.44 13.50 -3.97
CA LEU A 153 15.04 12.12 -3.70
C LEU A 153 16.14 11.40 -2.90
N PRO A 154 15.78 10.59 -1.88
CA PRO A 154 16.74 9.73 -1.22
C PRO A 154 17.21 8.63 -2.18
N MET A 155 18.38 8.04 -1.92
CA MET A 155 18.90 6.95 -2.74
C MET A 155 18.00 5.72 -2.63
N HIS A 156 17.60 5.17 -3.78
CA HIS A 156 16.68 4.04 -3.88
C HIS A 156 16.99 3.21 -5.12
N GLU A 157 16.65 1.92 -5.11
CA GLU A 157 16.69 1.09 -6.32
C GLU A 157 15.39 1.18 -7.09
N HIS A 158 14.26 1.36 -6.41
CA HIS A 158 12.94 1.31 -7.03
C HIS A 158 11.97 2.32 -6.42
N LEU A 159 11.24 3.04 -7.26
CA LEU A 159 10.15 3.91 -6.86
C LEU A 159 8.82 3.15 -6.97
N MET A 160 8.06 3.10 -5.88
CA MET A 160 6.72 2.54 -5.89
C MET A 160 5.71 3.64 -5.55
N ILE A 161 4.78 3.91 -6.46
CA ILE A 161 3.74 4.92 -6.25
C ILE A 161 2.43 4.24 -5.93
N ILE A 162 1.78 4.67 -4.84
CA ILE A 162 0.41 4.33 -4.49
C ILE A 162 -0.47 5.54 -4.83
N THR A 163 -1.49 5.30 -5.64
CA THR A 163 -2.38 6.34 -6.16
C THR A 163 -3.84 5.97 -5.94
N ALA A 164 -4.69 6.99 -5.81
CA ALA A 164 -6.14 6.84 -5.81
C ALA A 164 -6.77 7.08 -7.19
N LEU A 165 -5.95 7.33 -8.22
CA LEU A 165 -6.38 7.42 -9.61
C LEU A 165 -6.83 6.05 -10.14
N ASP A 166 -7.86 6.05 -10.96
CA ASP A 166 -8.30 4.90 -11.75
C ASP A 166 -7.36 4.69 -12.94
N LEU A 167 -6.51 3.68 -12.86
CA LEU A 167 -5.55 3.40 -13.91
C LEU A 167 -6.25 2.70 -15.08
N LEU A 168 -6.15 3.31 -16.25
CA LEU A 168 -6.79 2.81 -17.44
C LEU A 168 -5.83 1.92 -18.23
N SER A 169 -6.38 0.83 -18.77
CA SER A 169 -5.69 0.00 -19.76
C SER A 169 -5.63 0.72 -21.12
N HIS A 170 -4.86 0.15 -22.06
CA HIS A 170 -4.84 0.59 -23.47
C HIS A 170 -6.22 0.55 -24.16
N ARG A 171 -7.20 -0.17 -23.60
CA ARG A 171 -8.59 -0.22 -24.08
C ARG A 171 -9.48 0.80 -23.40
N ASN A 172 -8.90 1.66 -22.58
CA ASN A 172 -9.59 2.69 -21.80
C ASN A 172 -10.62 2.10 -20.82
N ASP A 173 -10.30 0.94 -20.23
CA ASP A 173 -11.08 0.31 -19.16
C ASP A 173 -10.30 0.28 -17.83
N SER A 174 -11.01 0.18 -16.72
CA SER A 174 -10.47 0.17 -15.35
C SER A 174 -9.98 -1.22 -14.91
N SER A 175 -9.58 -2.07 -15.86
CA SER A 175 -9.13 -3.43 -15.55
C SER A 175 -7.71 -3.46 -14.98
N THR A 176 -6.90 -2.43 -15.29
CA THR A 176 -5.53 -2.29 -14.84
C THR A 176 -5.48 -1.72 -13.42
N GLN A 177 -4.84 -2.44 -12.50
CA GLN A 177 -4.66 -1.98 -11.11
C GLN A 177 -3.26 -1.42 -10.84
N GLY A 178 -2.32 -1.65 -11.77
CA GLY A 178 -0.94 -1.24 -11.65
C GLY A 178 -0.20 -1.36 -12.98
N MET A 179 1.04 -0.88 -13.02
CA MET A 179 1.91 -1.01 -14.19
C MET A 179 3.38 -0.88 -13.78
N ALA A 180 4.24 -1.72 -14.38
CA ALA A 180 5.68 -1.62 -14.32
C ALA A 180 6.34 -2.12 -15.61
N TYR A 181 7.60 -1.72 -15.81
CA TYR A 181 8.44 -2.32 -16.82
C TYR A 181 9.04 -3.64 -16.32
N VAL A 182 9.13 -4.62 -17.21
CA VAL A 182 9.75 -5.92 -16.89
C VAL A 182 11.27 -5.77 -16.81
N ARG A 183 11.90 -6.38 -15.79
CA ARG A 183 13.36 -6.32 -15.52
C ARG A 183 13.90 -4.89 -15.41
N ALA A 184 13.14 -3.99 -14.81
CA ALA A 184 13.48 -2.57 -14.74
C ALA A 184 14.05 -2.10 -13.41
N ILE A 185 14.14 -2.97 -12.40
CA ILE A 185 14.54 -2.56 -11.05
C ILE A 185 15.93 -1.92 -10.96
N CYS A 186 16.85 -2.22 -11.90
CA CYS A 186 18.18 -1.58 -11.99
C CYS A 186 18.34 -0.66 -13.21
N ARG A 187 17.24 -0.24 -13.85
CA ARG A 187 17.28 0.58 -15.08
C ARG A 187 17.17 2.09 -14.79
N GLY A 188 17.73 2.55 -13.67
CA GLY A 188 17.74 3.96 -13.26
C GLY A 188 16.32 4.52 -13.18
N TYR A 189 16.04 5.59 -13.94
CA TYR A 189 14.75 6.28 -13.93
C TYR A 189 13.55 5.42 -14.40
N ASP A 190 13.79 4.32 -15.12
CA ASP A 190 12.73 3.38 -15.52
C ASP A 190 12.31 2.43 -14.37
N SER A 191 13.02 2.45 -13.25
CA SER A 191 12.75 1.62 -12.07
C SER A 191 11.54 2.14 -11.28
N VAL A 192 10.36 2.01 -11.87
CA VAL A 192 9.09 2.49 -11.32
C VAL A 192 8.02 1.41 -11.40
N SER A 193 7.22 1.30 -10.35
CA SER A 193 5.94 0.59 -10.38
C SER A 193 4.81 1.44 -9.80
N ILE A 194 3.62 1.29 -10.36
CA ILE A 194 2.39 1.82 -9.78
C ILE A 194 1.64 0.65 -9.16
N VAL A 195 1.59 0.60 -7.82
CA VAL A 195 0.80 -0.37 -7.03
C VAL A 195 1.22 -1.84 -7.21
N ALA A 196 0.89 -2.69 -6.23
CA ALA A 196 0.97 -4.16 -6.22
C ALA A 196 2.35 -4.84 -6.20
N ALA A 197 2.39 -5.94 -5.43
CA ALA A 197 3.49 -6.91 -5.47
C ALA A 197 3.68 -7.51 -6.88
N HIS A 198 2.60 -7.60 -7.66
CA HIS A 198 2.63 -8.01 -9.06
C HIS A 198 3.59 -7.15 -9.91
N GLU A 199 3.51 -5.83 -9.76
CA GLU A 199 4.32 -4.90 -10.55
C GLU A 199 5.80 -4.89 -10.11
N LEU A 200 6.04 -5.07 -8.81
CA LEU A 200 7.40 -5.30 -8.33
C LEU A 200 7.97 -6.60 -8.91
N ALA A 201 7.18 -7.68 -8.98
CA ALA A 201 7.58 -8.94 -9.57
C ALA A 201 7.92 -8.81 -11.07
N HIS A 202 7.19 -7.98 -11.84
CA HIS A 202 7.61 -7.57 -13.17
C HIS A 202 8.98 -6.89 -13.17
N SER A 203 9.18 -5.92 -12.28
CA SER A 203 10.43 -5.16 -12.18
C SER A 203 11.65 -6.03 -11.88
N ILE A 204 11.47 -7.14 -11.14
CA ILE A 204 12.51 -8.15 -10.86
C ILE A 204 12.49 -9.36 -11.80
N GLY A 205 11.72 -9.29 -12.89
CA GLY A 205 11.89 -10.16 -14.06
C GLY A 205 10.84 -11.21 -14.34
N ALA A 206 9.75 -11.27 -13.57
CA ALA A 206 8.64 -12.17 -13.87
C ALA A 206 7.74 -11.63 -14.99
N SER A 207 7.22 -12.53 -15.82
CA SER A 207 6.14 -12.27 -16.78
C SER A 207 4.83 -12.87 -16.29
N HIS A 208 3.72 -12.59 -16.99
CA HIS A 208 2.42 -13.17 -16.67
C HIS A 208 2.40 -14.69 -16.81
N ASP A 209 1.82 -15.38 -15.84
CA ASP A 209 1.53 -16.82 -15.94
C ASP A 209 0.52 -17.07 -17.07
N GLY A 210 0.73 -18.14 -17.84
CA GLY A 210 -0.18 -18.60 -18.89
C GLY A 210 -0.02 -17.87 -20.21
N PHE A 211 1.06 -17.09 -20.36
CA PHE A 211 1.35 -16.32 -21.57
C PHE A 211 2.85 -16.35 -21.90
N GLY A 212 3.18 -16.38 -23.19
CA GLY A 212 4.56 -16.31 -23.68
C GLY A 212 5.47 -17.37 -23.05
N GLU A 213 6.59 -16.93 -22.47
CA GLU A 213 7.58 -17.79 -21.81
C GLU A 213 7.04 -18.57 -20.58
N SER A 214 5.89 -18.16 -20.04
CA SER A 214 5.23 -18.79 -18.89
C SER A 214 3.95 -19.54 -19.27
N GLU A 215 3.79 -19.95 -20.54
CA GLU A 215 2.63 -20.72 -21.03
C GLU A 215 2.40 -22.04 -20.25
N ASN A 216 3.47 -22.64 -19.73
CA ASN A 216 3.44 -23.86 -18.93
C ASN A 216 2.99 -23.68 -17.46
N CYS A 217 2.82 -22.44 -16.99
CA CYS A 217 2.15 -22.11 -15.73
C CYS A 217 0.75 -21.61 -16.03
N SER A 218 -0.30 -22.24 -15.52
CA SER A 218 -1.65 -21.83 -15.90
C SER A 218 -2.08 -20.58 -15.14
N ALA A 219 -2.52 -19.54 -15.87
CA ALA A 219 -3.17 -18.35 -15.30
C ALA A 219 -4.34 -18.70 -14.34
N ARG A 220 -5.03 -19.83 -14.58
CA ARG A 220 -6.17 -20.29 -13.76
C ARG A 220 -5.77 -20.70 -12.35
N GLN A 221 -4.49 -20.95 -12.09
CA GLN A 221 -3.99 -21.25 -10.76
C GLN A 221 -3.91 -20.03 -9.85
N ASN A 222 -4.16 -18.82 -10.39
CA ASN A 222 -4.29 -17.59 -9.63
C ASN A 222 -3.05 -17.28 -8.77
N PHE A 223 -1.86 -17.64 -9.25
CA PHE A 223 -0.60 -17.21 -8.63
C PHE A 223 -0.42 -15.70 -8.79
N LEU A 224 0.48 -15.09 -8.02
CA LEU A 224 0.69 -13.64 -7.97
C LEU A 224 0.80 -12.99 -9.37
N MET A 225 1.43 -13.68 -10.33
CA MET A 225 1.65 -13.19 -11.70
C MET A 225 0.56 -13.59 -12.69
N THR A 226 -0.63 -14.00 -12.25
CA THR A 226 -1.76 -14.16 -13.16
C THR A 226 -2.14 -12.81 -13.80
N PRO A 227 -2.41 -12.75 -15.12
CA PRO A 227 -2.83 -11.52 -15.79
C PRO A 227 -4.22 -11.03 -15.35
N VAL A 228 -5.02 -11.93 -14.76
CA VAL A 228 -6.32 -11.60 -14.17
C VAL A 228 -6.43 -12.30 -12.83
N SER A 229 -6.46 -11.52 -11.75
CA SER A 229 -6.65 -12.07 -10.40
C SER A 229 -8.09 -12.58 -10.24
N ALA A 230 -8.24 -13.88 -10.03
CA ALA A 230 -9.53 -14.51 -9.80
C ALA A 230 -10.03 -14.15 -8.40
N SER A 231 -10.93 -13.19 -8.34
CA SER A 231 -11.56 -12.78 -7.10
C SER A 231 -13.05 -13.08 -7.04
N HIS A 232 -13.60 -13.84 -7.97
CA HIS A 232 -15.03 -14.15 -7.97
C HIS A 232 -15.32 -15.49 -7.27
N PRO A 233 -16.12 -15.52 -6.18
CA PRO A 233 -16.43 -16.74 -5.43
C PRO A 233 -17.37 -17.72 -6.15
N PHE A 234 -17.93 -17.35 -7.32
CA PHE A 234 -18.81 -18.23 -8.10
C PHE A 234 -18.10 -19.10 -9.14
N ASP A 235 -16.77 -19.00 -9.28
CA ASP A 235 -16.04 -19.92 -10.15
C ASP A 235 -15.64 -21.19 -9.39
N ALA A 236 -16.65 -21.86 -8.81
CA ALA A 236 -16.55 -23.21 -8.25
C ALA A 236 -15.99 -24.24 -9.27
N LYS A 237 -15.85 -23.83 -10.53
CA LYS A 237 -15.27 -24.59 -11.65
C LYS A 237 -13.74 -24.69 -11.60
N PHE A 238 -13.04 -23.84 -10.82
CA PHE A 238 -11.56 -23.78 -10.81
C PHE A 238 -10.89 -24.18 -9.49
N GLY A 239 -11.66 -24.61 -8.48
CA GLY A 239 -11.12 -24.95 -7.16
C GLY A 239 -10.69 -23.72 -6.35
N ASP A 240 -10.38 -23.92 -5.08
CA ASP A 240 -9.94 -22.84 -4.18
C ASP A 240 -8.48 -22.44 -4.44
N THR A 241 -8.27 -21.42 -5.27
CA THR A 241 -6.95 -20.90 -5.64
C THR A 241 -6.68 -19.49 -5.12
N PHE A 242 -7.53 -18.95 -4.24
CA PHE A 242 -7.36 -17.58 -3.75
C PHE A 242 -6.02 -17.36 -3.03
N GLY A 243 -5.61 -18.33 -2.21
CA GLY A 243 -4.35 -18.27 -1.46
C GLY A 243 -3.11 -18.17 -2.35
N ASN A 244 -3.20 -18.62 -3.60
CA ASN A 244 -2.09 -18.53 -4.54
C ASN A 244 -1.79 -17.09 -4.97
N ALA A 245 -2.74 -16.15 -4.81
CA ALA A 245 -2.55 -14.76 -5.22
C ALA A 245 -1.41 -14.05 -4.45
N PHE A 246 -0.98 -14.62 -3.32
CA PHE A 246 0.16 -14.14 -2.53
C PHE A 246 1.43 -14.97 -2.76
N ILE A 247 1.44 -15.87 -3.74
CA ILE A 247 2.51 -16.85 -3.98
C ILE A 247 3.00 -16.73 -5.42
N LEU A 248 4.32 -16.74 -5.61
CA LEU A 248 4.93 -16.81 -6.94
C LEU A 248 4.83 -18.22 -7.52
N SER A 249 4.45 -18.33 -8.79
CA SER A 249 4.44 -19.60 -9.52
C SER A 249 5.86 -20.13 -9.73
N LYS A 250 6.00 -21.40 -10.12
CA LYS A 250 7.32 -21.96 -10.50
C LYS A 250 7.96 -21.20 -11.67
N CYS A 251 7.15 -20.68 -12.60
CA CYS A 251 7.65 -19.96 -13.77
C CYS A 251 8.14 -18.57 -13.37
N SER A 252 7.36 -17.86 -12.54
CA SER A 252 7.78 -16.56 -12.00
C SER A 252 9.08 -16.69 -11.20
N LYS A 253 9.20 -17.71 -10.34
CA LYS A 253 10.43 -17.96 -9.58
C LYS A 253 11.64 -18.20 -10.48
N GLN A 254 11.50 -19.07 -11.48
CA GLN A 254 12.59 -19.33 -12.44
C GLN A 254 13.02 -18.06 -13.17
N GLN A 255 12.07 -17.28 -13.69
CA GLN A 255 12.40 -16.05 -14.42
C GLN A 255 13.07 -14.99 -13.53
N ILE A 256 12.65 -14.91 -12.27
CA ILE A 256 13.29 -14.04 -11.28
C ILE A 256 14.71 -14.54 -10.97
N GLU A 257 14.90 -15.85 -10.75
CA GLU A 257 16.23 -16.42 -10.56
C GLU A 257 17.16 -16.16 -11.76
N ASP A 258 16.65 -16.29 -12.99
CA ASP A 258 17.39 -15.96 -14.22
C ASP A 258 17.78 -14.48 -14.28
N PHE A 259 16.90 -13.57 -13.83
CA PHE A 259 17.21 -12.15 -13.69
C PHE A 259 18.31 -11.89 -12.65
N PHE A 260 18.26 -12.55 -11.48
CA PHE A 260 19.29 -12.43 -10.45
C PHE A 260 20.64 -13.05 -10.86
N ASN A 261 20.64 -13.94 -11.85
CA ASN A 261 21.86 -14.48 -12.48
C ASN A 261 22.41 -13.61 -13.61
N SER A 262 21.70 -12.56 -14.04
CA SER A 262 22.13 -11.65 -15.10
C SER A 262 22.72 -10.35 -14.53
N SER A 263 23.43 -9.63 -15.39
CA SER A 263 23.97 -8.29 -15.05
C SER A 263 22.89 -7.25 -14.78
N ASP A 264 21.64 -7.51 -15.18
CA ASP A 264 20.52 -6.60 -14.99
C ASP A 264 20.11 -6.49 -13.51
N SER A 265 20.60 -7.38 -12.64
CA SER A 265 20.36 -7.34 -11.19
C SER A 265 21.48 -6.70 -10.37
N ASN A 266 22.57 -6.26 -11.01
CA ASN A 266 23.80 -5.83 -10.32
C ASN A 266 23.59 -4.75 -9.25
N CYS A 267 22.63 -3.85 -9.43
CA CYS A 267 22.34 -2.80 -8.43
C CYS A 267 21.82 -3.37 -7.10
N LEU A 268 21.21 -4.56 -7.10
CA LEU A 268 20.65 -5.20 -5.91
C LEU A 268 21.70 -5.94 -5.08
N TRP A 269 22.89 -6.13 -5.64
CA TRP A 269 23.99 -6.84 -4.98
C TRP A 269 25.01 -5.90 -4.33
N SER A 270 24.88 -4.58 -4.54
CA SER A 270 25.83 -3.60 -4.01
C SER A 270 25.61 -3.31 -2.52
N GLU A 271 26.71 -3.11 -1.80
CA GLU A 271 26.71 -2.77 -0.37
C GLU A 271 26.66 -1.26 -0.10
N GLU A 272 26.35 -0.41 -1.09
CA GLU A 272 26.46 1.04 -0.90
C GLU A 272 25.64 1.50 0.31
N GLU A 273 26.34 1.86 1.38
CA GLU A 273 25.80 2.56 2.56
C GLU A 273 25.27 3.90 2.08
N GLY A 274 24.00 3.93 1.66
CA GLY A 274 23.30 5.14 1.27
C GLY A 274 23.01 6.03 2.47
N LYS A 275 24.04 6.65 3.03
CA LYS A 275 23.90 7.77 3.95
C LYS A 275 23.86 9.06 3.14
N ASN A 276 22.70 9.40 2.60
CA ASN A 276 22.42 10.81 2.35
C ASN A 276 22.22 11.47 3.73
N LEU A 277 23.25 12.19 4.21
CA LEU A 277 23.26 12.88 5.51
C LEU A 277 22.02 13.75 5.76
N PHE A 278 21.42 14.28 4.71
CA PHE A 278 20.20 15.09 4.77
C PHE A 278 18.97 14.29 5.24
N TRP A 279 18.82 13.05 4.78
CA TRP A 279 17.67 12.22 5.11
C TRP A 279 17.78 11.55 6.48
N SER A 280 18.99 11.17 6.91
CA SER A 280 19.22 10.72 8.30
C SER A 280 18.92 11.79 9.34
N MET A 281 19.09 13.07 8.97
CA MET A 281 18.78 14.20 9.84
C MET A 281 17.26 14.44 9.91
N LEU A 282 16.56 14.39 8.77
CA LEU A 282 15.09 14.45 8.72
C LEU A 282 14.44 13.27 9.46
N GLU A 283 14.99 12.07 9.35
CA GLU A 283 14.47 10.87 10.03
C GLU A 283 14.57 11.00 11.56
N GLU A 284 15.68 11.52 12.10
CA GLU A 284 15.81 11.82 13.53
C GLU A 284 14.94 13.00 13.97
N GLU A 285 14.83 14.08 13.19
CA GLU A 285 13.96 15.20 13.51
C GLU A 285 12.48 14.79 13.53
N PHE A 286 12.05 13.96 12.57
CA PHE A 286 10.67 13.44 12.51
C PHE A 286 10.39 12.46 13.66
N ARG A 287 11.35 11.59 13.99
CA ARG A 287 11.27 10.68 15.15
C ARG A 287 11.20 11.45 16.47
N LEU A 288 11.98 12.53 16.60
CA LEU A 288 11.95 13.42 17.77
C LEU A 288 10.63 14.22 17.84
N ALA A 289 10.09 14.68 16.71
CA ALA A 289 8.79 15.35 16.65
C ALA A 289 7.64 14.42 17.03
N LEU A 290 7.64 13.17 16.54
CA LEU A 290 6.64 12.16 16.89
C LEU A 290 6.68 11.84 18.40
N ASN A 291 7.88 11.73 18.97
CA ASN A 291 8.10 11.53 20.42
C ASN A 291 7.76 12.76 21.28
N ALA A 292 7.75 13.96 20.71
CA ALA A 292 7.35 15.18 21.41
C ALA A 292 5.82 15.35 21.43
N LEU A 293 5.13 14.85 20.40
CA LEU A 293 3.68 14.92 20.28
C LEU A 293 2.95 13.91 21.18
N THR A 294 3.58 12.77 21.49
CA THR A 294 3.09 11.84 22.53
C THR A 294 3.27 12.37 23.96
N LYS A 295 4.15 13.35 24.16
CA LYS A 295 4.42 13.95 25.49
C LYS A 295 3.53 15.14 25.84
N ASN A 296 2.99 15.84 24.84
CA ASN A 296 2.13 16.99 25.06
C ASN A 296 0.66 16.62 24.82
N GLY A 297 0.06 16.01 25.84
CA GLY A 297 -1.34 15.59 25.89
C GLY A 297 -2.34 16.75 25.69
N SER A 298 -2.59 17.11 24.44
CA SER A 298 -3.79 17.86 24.05
C SER A 298 -4.91 16.85 23.79
N ASN A 299 -5.68 16.59 24.83
CA ASN A 299 -6.90 15.80 24.83
C ASN A 299 -7.91 16.30 23.78
N THR A 300 -8.18 15.50 22.75
CA THR A 300 -9.54 15.08 22.37
C THR A 300 -9.49 13.83 21.50
N PHE A 301 -10.25 12.81 21.94
CA PHE A 301 -10.55 11.49 21.35
C PHE A 301 -9.68 10.28 21.73
N LEU A 302 -10.10 9.69 22.86
CA LEU A 302 -10.01 8.30 23.37
C LEU A 302 -9.17 7.27 22.58
N PHE A 303 -8.01 6.92 23.15
CA PHE A 303 -7.53 5.54 23.31
C PHE A 303 -6.94 5.40 24.72
N ASP A 304 -7.64 4.70 25.62
CA ASP A 304 -7.32 4.62 27.06
C ASP A 304 -6.25 3.57 27.44
N ASP A 305 -5.52 2.96 26.49
CA ASP A 305 -4.59 1.85 26.79
C ASP A 305 -3.09 2.15 26.55
N GLU A 306 -2.70 3.36 26.14
CA GLU A 306 -1.28 3.65 25.81
C GLU A 306 -0.38 3.93 27.03
N ASN A 307 -0.95 4.20 28.21
CA ASN A 307 -0.15 4.46 29.42
C ASN A 307 0.40 3.19 30.09
N TYR A 308 -0.04 1.99 29.69
CA TYR A 308 0.50 0.73 30.22
C TYR A 308 1.80 0.31 29.50
N LEU A 309 1.98 0.71 28.24
CA LEU A 309 3.12 0.28 27.40
C LEU A 309 4.44 1.00 27.72
N LEU A 310 4.38 2.23 28.24
CA LEU A 310 5.56 3.06 28.52
C LEU A 310 6.33 2.65 29.79
N GLU A 311 5.67 1.99 30.75
CA GLU A 311 6.35 1.52 31.98
C GLU A 311 7.01 0.15 31.79
N GLU A 312 6.49 -0.72 30.92
CA GLU A 312 7.15 -1.98 30.54
C GLU A 312 8.43 -1.75 29.72
N GLU A 313 8.46 -0.69 28.91
CA GLU A 313 9.62 -0.31 28.07
C GLU A 313 10.88 -0.01 28.91
N LYS A 314 10.72 0.64 30.07
CA LYS A 314 11.82 0.94 30.99
C LYS A 314 12.32 -0.28 31.76
N GLN A 315 11.45 -1.27 32.00
CA GLN A 315 11.82 -2.48 32.73
C GLN A 315 12.58 -3.47 31.83
N LEU A 316 12.25 -3.54 30.54
CA LEU A 316 12.92 -4.44 29.58
C LEU A 316 14.33 -3.98 29.20
N LEU A 317 14.59 -2.68 29.16
CA LEU A 317 15.93 -2.14 28.82
C LEU A 317 17.00 -2.37 29.90
N ASN A 318 16.60 -2.71 31.13
CA ASN A 318 17.54 -2.91 32.25
C ASN A 318 18.04 -4.35 32.40
N ASN A 319 17.48 -5.33 31.67
CA ASN A 319 17.92 -6.72 31.74
C ASN A 319 18.79 -7.10 30.54
N LYS A 320 19.99 -6.53 30.46
CA LYS A 320 21.05 -7.04 29.59
C LYS A 320 21.55 -8.38 30.16
N ASN A 321 21.02 -9.49 29.66
CA ASN A 321 21.73 -10.75 29.45
C ASN A 321 20.81 -11.80 28.77
N GLY A 322 21.09 -12.10 27.50
CA GLY A 322 20.75 -13.38 26.88
C GLY A 322 19.33 -13.54 26.33
N LYS A 323 19.09 -13.00 25.13
CA LYS A 323 18.42 -13.62 23.97
C LYS A 323 18.06 -12.53 22.96
N GLU A 324 18.85 -12.42 21.89
CA GLU A 324 18.52 -11.61 20.70
C GLU A 324 17.25 -12.12 19.97
N GLU A 325 16.61 -13.20 20.43
CA GLU A 325 15.40 -13.78 19.85
C GLU A 325 14.08 -13.28 20.47
N GLU A 326 14.11 -12.52 21.57
CA GLU A 326 12.90 -12.06 22.28
C GLU A 326 12.70 -10.54 22.33
N ILE A 327 13.54 -9.77 21.61
CA ILE A 327 13.21 -8.38 21.22
C ILE A 327 12.78 -8.38 19.75
N LYS A 328 11.90 -9.31 19.41
CA LYS A 328 11.04 -9.15 18.25
C LYS A 328 10.03 -8.11 18.70
N PHE A 329 10.24 -6.85 18.33
CA PHE A 329 9.19 -5.81 18.40
C PHE A 329 7.86 -6.50 18.15
N LEU A 330 6.87 -6.28 19.03
CA LEU A 330 5.48 -6.57 18.73
C LEU A 330 5.16 -5.80 17.45
N LYS A 331 5.42 -6.44 16.30
CA LYS A 331 5.35 -5.83 14.98
C LYS A 331 3.86 -5.69 14.73
N ILE A 332 3.30 -4.53 15.06
CA ILE A 332 1.90 -4.25 14.89
C ILE A 332 1.56 -4.42 13.41
N LEU A 333 0.74 -5.42 13.12
CA LEU A 333 0.33 -5.72 11.76
C LEU A 333 -0.71 -4.69 11.28
N PRO A 334 -0.82 -4.46 9.97
CA PRO A 334 -1.65 -3.36 9.46
C PRO A 334 -3.13 -3.51 9.83
N GLY A 335 -3.65 -4.74 9.89
CA GLY A 335 -5.02 -5.04 10.29
C GLY A 335 -5.32 -4.86 11.78
N GLU A 336 -4.29 -4.76 12.63
CA GLU A 336 -4.44 -4.35 14.03
C GLU A 336 -4.67 -2.83 14.13
N GLN A 337 -4.01 -2.05 13.28
CA GLN A 337 -4.15 -0.59 13.23
C GLN A 337 -5.41 -0.16 12.46
N PHE A 338 -5.71 -0.87 11.37
CA PHE A 338 -6.84 -0.58 10.50
C PHE A 338 -7.89 -1.67 10.64
N ASN A 339 -8.84 -1.48 11.56
CA ASN A 339 -9.95 -2.41 11.67
C ASN A 339 -10.75 -2.51 10.34
N PRO A 340 -11.55 -3.59 10.13
CA PRO A 340 -12.25 -3.81 8.87
C PRO A 340 -13.18 -2.66 8.43
N SER A 341 -13.77 -1.92 9.37
CA SER A 341 -14.60 -0.76 9.02
C SER A 341 -13.75 0.39 8.46
N ARG A 342 -12.55 0.63 9.02
CA ARG A 342 -11.61 1.61 8.50
C ARG A 342 -11.06 1.22 7.13
N GLN A 343 -10.75 -0.06 6.93
CA GLN A 343 -10.37 -0.58 5.61
C GLN A 343 -11.47 -0.31 4.56
N CYS A 344 -12.75 -0.46 4.92
CA CYS A 344 -13.87 -0.10 4.03
C CYS A 344 -13.94 1.40 3.72
N GLN A 345 -13.70 2.25 4.71
CA GLN A 345 -13.68 3.70 4.51
C GLN A 345 -12.56 4.11 3.56
N ILE A 346 -11.38 3.51 3.70
CA ILE A 346 -10.23 3.77 2.81
C ILE A 346 -10.56 3.28 1.39
N ALA A 347 -11.13 2.08 1.24
CA ALA A 347 -11.39 1.49 -0.07
C ALA A 347 -12.54 2.17 -0.85
N PHE A 348 -13.60 2.61 -0.17
CA PHE A 348 -14.85 3.07 -0.79
C PHE A 348 -15.27 4.49 -0.42
N GLY A 349 -14.70 5.07 0.64
CA GLY A 349 -15.02 6.41 1.13
C GLY A 349 -15.68 6.43 2.52
N PRO A 350 -15.80 7.61 3.14
CA PRO A 350 -16.13 7.77 4.56
C PRO A 350 -17.51 7.21 4.97
N SER A 351 -18.46 7.11 4.03
CA SER A 351 -19.81 6.59 4.32
C SER A 351 -19.88 5.07 4.40
N TYR A 352 -18.81 4.37 4.02
CA TYR A 352 -18.77 2.91 4.02
C TYR A 352 -18.32 2.35 5.37
N GLY A 353 -18.74 1.13 5.68
CA GLY A 353 -18.22 0.34 6.80
C GLY A 353 -18.40 -1.15 6.55
N LEU A 354 -17.97 -1.97 7.52
CA LEU A 354 -18.03 -3.44 7.39
C LEU A 354 -19.47 -3.94 7.12
N CYS A 355 -19.63 -4.78 6.11
CA CYS A 355 -20.89 -5.44 5.81
C CYS A 355 -21.30 -6.37 6.95
N GLN A 356 -22.49 -6.15 7.54
CA GLN A 356 -23.00 -6.93 8.68
C GLN A 356 -23.96 -8.06 8.26
N ARG A 357 -24.05 -8.38 6.97
CA ARG A 357 -24.94 -9.45 6.51
C ARG A 357 -24.30 -10.81 6.74
N ILE A 358 -25.04 -11.68 7.42
CA ILE A 358 -24.68 -13.07 7.75
C ILE A 358 -24.26 -13.85 6.49
N ASP A 359 -24.95 -13.69 5.36
CA ASP A 359 -24.59 -14.37 4.09
C ASP A 359 -23.18 -14.03 3.58
N PHE A 360 -22.61 -12.90 4.02
CA PHE A 360 -21.26 -12.44 3.68
C PHE A 360 -20.29 -12.52 4.88
N LEU A 361 -20.79 -12.84 6.09
CA LEU A 361 -20.01 -12.90 7.34
C LEU A 361 -19.87 -14.32 7.93
N LEU A 362 -20.81 -15.23 7.68
CA LEU A 362 -21.06 -16.41 8.53
C LEU A 362 -21.12 -17.74 7.78
N LEU A 363 -20.77 -17.79 6.49
CA LEU A 363 -20.66 -19.04 5.76
C LEU A 363 -19.25 -19.21 5.20
N THR A 364 -18.48 -20.02 5.95
CA THR A 364 -17.21 -20.68 5.63
C THR A 364 -15.97 -19.79 5.78
N SER A 365 -15.07 -20.19 6.70
CA SER A 365 -13.58 -20.16 6.66
C SER A 365 -12.77 -19.03 5.98
N ASP A 366 -13.39 -17.97 5.45
CA ASP A 366 -12.85 -17.12 4.38
C ASP A 366 -12.98 -15.61 4.61
N SER A 367 -13.26 -15.17 5.84
CA SER A 367 -13.37 -13.73 6.18
C SER A 367 -12.14 -12.94 5.75
N CYS A 368 -10.95 -13.54 5.80
CA CYS A 368 -9.69 -12.92 5.41
C CYS A 368 -9.51 -12.69 3.91
N ARG A 369 -10.26 -13.41 3.07
CA ARG A 369 -10.07 -13.37 1.62
C ARG A 369 -10.69 -12.15 0.97
N ARG A 370 -11.80 -11.65 1.53
CA ARG A 370 -12.53 -10.52 0.94
C ARG A 370 -13.16 -9.65 2.00
N LEU A 371 -12.84 -8.37 1.94
CA LEU A 371 -13.50 -7.34 2.69
C LEU A 371 -14.76 -6.89 1.96
N TRP A 372 -15.92 -7.21 2.54
CA TRP A 372 -17.22 -6.74 2.08
C TRP A 372 -17.64 -5.46 2.81
N CYS A 373 -17.95 -4.43 2.04
CA CYS A 373 -18.27 -3.11 2.55
C CYS A 373 -19.70 -2.70 2.21
N LYS A 374 -20.23 -1.75 2.98
CA LYS A 374 -21.59 -1.25 2.79
C LYS A 374 -21.64 0.26 2.98
N ASP A 375 -22.21 0.95 2.01
CA ASP A 375 -22.57 2.37 2.15
C ASP A 375 -23.69 2.52 3.18
N ARG A 376 -23.39 3.16 4.31
CA ARG A 376 -24.32 3.36 5.43
C ARG A 376 -25.44 4.35 5.10
N ARG A 377 -25.32 5.13 4.03
CA ARG A 377 -26.38 6.00 3.52
C ARG A 377 -27.47 5.21 2.79
N LYS A 378 -27.15 4.02 2.27
CA LYS A 378 -28.12 3.14 1.61
C LYS A 378 -28.94 2.39 2.66
N ARG A 379 -30.11 1.89 2.24
CA ARG A 379 -31.02 1.12 3.11
C ARG A 379 -30.30 -0.06 3.77
N ARG A 380 -30.75 -0.45 4.97
CA ARG A 380 -30.18 -1.60 5.72
C ARG A 380 -30.19 -2.92 4.93
N TRP A 381 -31.08 -3.10 3.96
CA TRP A 381 -31.15 -4.29 3.13
C TRP A 381 -30.48 -4.14 1.75
N GLY A 382 -29.80 -3.02 1.51
CA GLY A 382 -29.05 -2.79 0.28
C GLY A 382 -27.89 -3.78 0.10
N PRO A 383 -27.39 -3.94 -1.14
CA PRO A 383 -26.29 -4.85 -1.44
C PRO A 383 -25.00 -4.41 -0.74
N CYS A 384 -24.14 -5.39 -0.41
CA CYS A 384 -22.76 -5.13 -0.03
C CYS A 384 -21.87 -5.12 -1.28
N GLU A 385 -20.78 -4.36 -1.21
CA GLU A 385 -19.87 -4.08 -2.31
C GLU A 385 -18.46 -4.57 -1.92
N THR A 386 -17.70 -5.07 -2.90
CA THR A 386 -16.29 -5.44 -2.76
C THR A 386 -15.55 -4.98 -4.02
N LYS A 387 -14.25 -4.70 -3.91
CA LYS A 387 -13.39 -4.53 -5.09
C LYS A 387 -12.92 -5.91 -5.56
N GLY A 388 -12.34 -5.95 -6.77
CA GLY A 388 -11.73 -7.13 -7.38
C GLY A 388 -10.89 -7.90 -6.38
N PHE A 389 -9.67 -7.47 -6.08
CA PHE A 389 -8.84 -8.10 -5.06
C PHE A 389 -8.72 -7.18 -3.82
N LEU A 390 -9.49 -7.46 -2.78
CA LEU A 390 -9.51 -6.69 -1.53
C LEU A 390 -9.56 -7.61 -0.30
N PRO A 391 -8.47 -8.33 0.01
CA PRO A 391 -8.37 -9.12 1.23
C PRO A 391 -8.37 -8.22 2.48
N LEU A 392 -8.72 -8.81 3.63
CA LEU A 392 -8.42 -8.16 4.91
C LEU A 392 -6.91 -8.05 5.08
N MET A 393 -6.46 -6.92 5.62
CA MET A 393 -5.05 -6.72 5.97
C MET A 393 -4.55 -7.74 6.99
N ASP A 394 -3.27 -8.11 6.93
CA ASP A 394 -2.67 -9.03 7.90
C ASP A 394 -2.84 -8.45 9.31
N GLY A 395 -3.17 -9.27 10.30
CA GLY A 395 -3.49 -8.84 11.67
C GLY A 395 -4.97 -8.51 11.92
N SER A 396 -5.81 -8.46 10.88
CA SER A 396 -7.25 -8.28 11.08
C SER A 396 -7.82 -9.49 11.84
N SER A 397 -8.61 -9.25 12.89
CA SER A 397 -9.28 -10.35 13.60
C SER A 397 -10.27 -11.08 12.68
N CYS A 398 -10.17 -12.40 12.65
CA CYS A 398 -11.04 -13.27 11.86
C CYS A 398 -11.76 -14.34 12.70
N GLY A 399 -11.53 -14.33 14.02
CA GLY A 399 -12.10 -15.23 15.00
C GLY A 399 -11.34 -15.12 16.33
N ASP A 400 -11.80 -15.87 17.32
CA ASP A 400 -11.17 -15.88 18.65
C ASP A 400 -9.72 -16.35 18.54
N GLN A 401 -8.80 -15.50 19.01
CA GLN A 401 -7.35 -15.75 18.98
C GLN A 401 -6.80 -16.06 17.57
N LYS A 402 -7.41 -15.49 16.53
CA LYS A 402 -7.01 -15.68 15.12
C LYS A 402 -6.88 -14.37 14.37
N TRP A 403 -5.91 -14.32 13.47
CA TRP A 403 -5.66 -13.21 12.57
C TRP A 403 -5.66 -13.64 11.11
N CYS A 404 -6.02 -12.70 10.25
CA CYS A 404 -5.75 -12.81 8.84
C CYS A 404 -4.24 -12.68 8.59
N ILE A 405 -3.67 -13.61 7.82
CA ILE A 405 -2.30 -13.56 7.33
C ILE A 405 -2.33 -14.07 5.89
N ARG A 406 -1.92 -13.24 4.92
CA ARG A 406 -1.93 -13.57 3.49
C ARG A 406 -3.30 -14.11 3.03
N GLY A 407 -4.37 -13.45 3.50
CA GLY A 407 -5.75 -13.80 3.16
C GLY A 407 -6.29 -15.07 3.82
N GLN A 408 -5.57 -15.68 4.77
CA GLN A 408 -6.03 -16.87 5.50
C GLN A 408 -6.21 -16.57 6.98
N CYS A 409 -7.26 -17.13 7.60
CA CYS A 409 -7.47 -17.03 9.04
C CYS A 409 -6.58 -18.04 9.77
N ARG A 410 -5.58 -17.57 10.51
CA ARG A 410 -4.56 -18.37 11.19
C ARG A 410 -4.55 -18.07 12.70
N PRO A 411 -4.19 -19.02 13.56
CA PRO A 411 -3.97 -18.76 14.99
C PRO A 411 -2.93 -17.65 15.20
N MET A 412 -3.15 -16.83 16.22
CA MET A 412 -2.14 -15.86 16.68
C MET A 412 -0.86 -16.59 17.10
N PRO A 413 0.33 -15.96 16.99
CA PRO A 413 1.56 -16.53 17.52
C PRO A 413 1.41 -16.92 19.00
N GLY A 414 1.82 -18.13 19.36
CA GLY A 414 1.72 -18.63 20.74
C GLY A 414 0.43 -19.35 21.10
N VAL A 415 -0.55 -19.44 20.20
CA VAL A 415 -1.80 -20.18 20.40
C VAL A 415 -1.77 -21.49 19.62
N SER A 416 -1.77 -22.65 20.30
CA SER A 416 -1.85 -23.97 19.66
C SER A 416 -3.31 -24.38 19.40
N GLU A 417 -3.56 -25.10 18.30
CA GLU A 417 -4.92 -25.48 17.85
C GLU A 417 -5.59 -26.60 18.70
N GLU A 418 -4.98 -27.07 19.79
CA GLU A 418 -5.41 -28.29 20.49
C GLU A 418 -6.50 -28.09 21.58
N GLY A 419 -7.06 -26.89 21.75
CA GLY A 419 -7.96 -26.60 22.87
C GLY A 419 -9.46 -26.89 22.69
N ASN A 420 -9.97 -27.17 21.48
CA ASN A 420 -11.43 -27.07 21.24
C ASN A 420 -12.11 -28.35 20.73
N LYS A 421 -11.82 -29.50 21.36
CA LYS A 421 -12.52 -30.78 21.08
C LYS A 421 -13.24 -31.41 22.28
N ASN A 422 -13.38 -30.73 23.41
CA ASN A 422 -14.07 -31.29 24.59
C ASN A 422 -15.12 -30.33 25.16
N SER A 423 -16.22 -30.07 24.44
CA SER A 423 -17.41 -29.47 25.06
C SER A 423 -18.77 -29.87 24.48
N ASP A 424 -18.85 -30.93 23.65
CA ASP A 424 -20.14 -31.40 23.08
C ASP A 424 -20.39 -32.90 23.32
N ASN A 425 -20.19 -33.40 24.55
CA ASN A 425 -20.53 -34.79 24.88
C ASN A 425 -20.88 -35.09 26.35
N GLU A 426 -21.51 -34.16 27.07
CA GLU A 426 -22.11 -34.45 28.39
C GLU A 426 -23.50 -33.78 28.58
N GLU A 427 -24.43 -33.99 27.65
CA GLU A 427 -25.87 -33.87 27.94
C GLU A 427 -26.64 -35.00 27.28
N ASN A 428 -26.47 -36.22 27.80
CA ASN A 428 -27.43 -37.32 27.61
C ASN A 428 -27.13 -38.46 28.59
N LYS A 429 -27.49 -38.26 29.87
CA LYS A 429 -27.72 -39.33 30.85
C LYS A 429 -28.33 -38.74 32.11
N SER A 430 -29.67 -38.78 32.23
CA SER A 430 -30.40 -39.06 33.48
C SER A 430 -31.82 -38.48 33.45
N SER A 431 -32.78 -39.26 32.96
CA SER A 431 -34.13 -39.29 33.54
C SER A 431 -34.84 -40.57 33.09
N GLY A 432 -34.53 -41.66 33.78
CA GLY A 432 -35.30 -42.89 33.76
C GLY A 432 -35.48 -43.35 35.21
N LYS A 433 -36.62 -43.00 35.80
CA LYS A 433 -37.25 -43.70 36.92
C LYS A 433 -38.73 -43.33 36.96
#